data_AF-A0A2S2P9R7-F1
#
_entry.id   AF-A0A2S2P9R7-F1
#
_cell.length_a   1.000
_cell.length_b   1.000
_cell.length_c   1.000
_cell.angle_alpha   90.00
_cell.angle_beta   90.00
_cell.angle_gamma   90.00
#
_symmetry.space_group_name_H-M   'P 1'
#
loop_
_entity.id
_entity.type
_entity.pdbx_description
1 polymer ?
#
loop_
_entity_poly.entity_id
_entity_poly.type
_entity_poly.pdbx_seq_one_letter_code
_entity_poly.pdbx_strand_id
1 'polypeptide(L)'
;MGDSALRLSDPPDEQPLQLQRRDDGDGQWRFDHSDDAGENGTSDVVAMSWCDDRLPATAANVTAAIIGVAIAWSLLYVNVSPELMAVPGGSLSSIFMLYVIGAVAGWVINKIIGLPPRFGMLLAGIALQNVGLYSVTGWCSHLVSFIREVSLAVTLINGGLELDASQLRRLSGVVAKLTLLPCLAEAAAVGIAAHLILPSFSWQWSLVLGFTLSAVSPAILVPGLFQLKRLGYGEVKGVNTLLIAASSLDNIVSICAFRIVLGDLFMTGEFTLSDHRRDINVNS
;
A
#
# COMPACT_ATOMS: atom_id res chain seq x y z
N MET A 1 54.22 25.33 47.20
CA MET A 1 53.92 24.19 48.12
C MET A 1 52.41 24.21 48.27
N GLY A 2 51.60 23.29 47.79
CA GLY A 2 51.73 21.96 47.20
C GLY A 2 50.29 21.40 47.17
N ASP A 3 50.04 20.47 46.27
CA ASP A 3 48.92 19.51 46.24
C ASP A 3 47.55 19.95 45.69
N SER A 4 47.42 19.75 44.38
CA SER A 4 46.58 18.70 43.76
C SER A 4 45.49 18.05 44.63
N ALA A 5 44.22 18.26 44.27
CA ALA A 5 43.18 17.27 44.42
C ALA A 5 42.21 17.34 43.22
N LEU A 6 42.29 16.29 42.40
CA LEU A 6 41.32 15.94 41.35
C LEU A 6 39.90 15.84 41.92
N ARG A 7 38.94 16.51 41.28
CA ARG A 7 37.56 16.04 41.11
C ARG A 7 37.13 16.35 39.68
N LEU A 8 37.22 15.35 38.81
CA LEU A 8 36.06 14.70 38.19
C LEU A 8 35.04 15.73 37.67
N SER A 9 35.23 16.15 36.42
CA SER A 9 34.20 16.76 35.60
C SER A 9 33.24 15.67 35.14
N ASP A 10 32.16 15.49 35.90
CA ASP A 10 30.97 14.76 35.47
C ASP A 10 30.29 15.49 34.30
N PRO A 11 29.63 14.77 33.38
CA PRO A 11 28.94 15.35 32.23
C PRO A 11 27.73 16.20 32.68
N PRO A 12 27.32 17.23 31.91
CA PRO A 12 26.15 18.03 32.26
C PRO A 12 24.90 17.15 32.25
N ASP A 13 24.15 17.30 33.34
CA ASP A 13 22.95 16.55 33.69
C ASP A 13 21.98 16.36 32.52
N GLU A 14 21.52 15.11 32.38
CA GLU A 14 20.35 14.74 31.60
C GLU A 14 19.14 15.56 32.08
N GLN A 15 18.74 16.56 31.30
CA GLN A 15 17.43 17.17 31.46
C GLN A 15 16.37 16.15 31.04
N PRO A 16 15.46 15.71 31.94
CA PRO A 16 14.31 14.94 31.51
C PRO A 16 13.44 15.82 30.60
N LEU A 17 13.09 15.28 29.43
CA LEU A 17 12.10 15.80 28.49
C LEU A 17 10.80 16.14 29.24
N GLN A 18 10.67 17.40 29.67
CA GLN A 18 9.42 17.96 30.13
C GLN A 18 8.47 18.00 28.92
N LEU A 19 7.47 17.13 28.94
CA LEU A 19 6.28 17.20 28.12
C LEU A 19 5.59 18.55 28.41
N GLN A 20 5.93 19.57 27.63
CA GLN A 20 5.24 20.86 27.63
C GLN A 20 3.81 20.64 27.10
N ARG A 21 2.91 20.22 28.00
CA ARG A 21 1.46 20.29 27.79
C ARG A 21 1.12 21.76 27.59
N ARG A 22 0.68 22.12 26.39
CA ARG A 22 0.05 23.40 26.11
C ARG A 22 -1.34 23.34 26.74
N ASP A 23 -1.45 23.92 27.94
CA ASP A 23 -2.72 24.16 28.62
C ASP A 23 -3.46 25.27 27.85
N ASP A 24 -4.28 24.87 26.88
CA ASP A 24 -5.41 25.68 26.43
C ASP A 24 -6.61 25.21 27.28
N GLY A 25 -7.07 26.11 28.16
CA GLY A 25 -8.08 25.83 29.16
C GLY A 25 -9.43 25.50 28.56
N ASP A 26 -10.01 24.42 29.06
CA ASP A 26 -11.45 24.23 29.32
C ASP A 26 -11.58 23.01 30.24
N GLY A 27 -11.40 23.25 31.54
CA GLY A 27 -11.49 22.23 32.57
C GLY A 27 -12.89 22.17 33.16
N GLN A 28 -13.65 21.11 32.85
CA GLN A 28 -14.59 20.56 33.83
C GLN A 28 -14.93 19.09 33.54
N TRP A 29 -14.14 18.17 34.10
CA TRP A 29 -14.55 16.79 34.32
C TRP A 29 -15.06 16.67 35.76
N ARG A 30 -16.37 16.79 35.97
CA ARG A 30 -17.02 16.37 37.22
C ARG A 30 -17.52 14.95 37.04
N PHE A 31 -16.84 14.00 37.68
CA PHE A 31 -17.43 12.72 38.03
C PHE A 31 -18.35 12.98 39.23
N ASP A 32 -19.66 12.98 38.99
CA ASP A 32 -20.64 12.94 40.06
C ASP A 32 -21.17 11.51 40.18
N HIS A 33 -20.81 10.85 41.27
CA HIS A 33 -21.46 9.61 41.70
C HIS A 33 -22.71 10.03 42.46
N SER A 34 -23.86 9.91 41.81
CA SER A 34 -25.17 9.93 42.46
C SER A 34 -25.91 8.69 41.99
N ASP A 35 -26.03 7.71 42.89
CA ASP A 35 -27.02 6.66 42.80
C ASP A 35 -28.40 7.31 42.78
N ASP A 36 -29.23 7.01 41.77
CA ASP A 36 -30.67 7.00 41.96
C ASP A 36 -31.34 6.02 41.00
N ALA A 37 -32.33 5.34 41.56
CA ALA A 37 -32.86 4.08 41.10
C ALA A 37 -33.83 4.20 39.91
N GLY A 38 -33.75 3.21 39.02
CA GLY A 38 -34.84 2.76 38.15
C GLY A 38 -35.07 3.57 36.88
N GLU A 39 -34.72 3.01 35.72
CA GLU A 39 -35.60 2.91 34.54
C GLU A 39 -34.85 2.16 33.43
N ASN A 40 -35.32 0.95 33.14
CA ASN A 40 -34.77 0.01 32.16
C ASN A 40 -35.09 0.41 30.71
N GLY A 41 -35.04 1.71 30.39
CA GLY A 41 -35.61 2.28 29.17
C GLY A 41 -34.86 3.47 28.56
N THR A 42 -33.73 3.91 29.11
CA THR A 42 -32.95 5.07 28.60
C THR A 42 -31.68 4.69 27.84
N SER A 43 -31.10 3.52 28.08
CA SER A 43 -29.92 3.01 27.36
C SER A 43 -30.20 2.73 25.88
N ASP A 44 -31.39 2.22 25.56
CA ASP A 44 -31.79 1.95 24.18
C ASP A 44 -32.06 3.23 23.39
N VAL A 45 -32.59 4.27 24.04
CA VAL A 45 -32.93 5.55 23.40
C VAL A 45 -31.68 6.38 23.10
N VAL A 46 -30.68 6.32 23.99
CA VAL A 46 -29.38 6.99 23.77
C VAL A 46 -28.55 6.29 22.70
N ALA A 47 -28.55 4.95 22.66
CA ALA A 47 -27.90 4.19 21.58
C ALA A 47 -28.61 4.41 20.23
N MET A 48 -29.93 4.56 20.23
CA MET A 48 -30.73 4.81 19.02
C MET A 48 -30.55 6.24 18.50
N SER A 49 -30.48 7.26 19.37
CA SER A 49 -30.20 8.66 19.00
C SER A 49 -28.78 8.86 18.45
N TRP A 50 -27.78 8.15 18.99
CA TRP A 50 -26.40 8.19 18.46
C TRP A 50 -26.26 7.49 17.09
N CYS A 51 -27.14 6.51 16.82
CA CYS A 51 -27.28 5.91 15.50
C CYS A 51 -28.01 6.85 14.52
N ASP A 52 -29.05 7.55 15.00
CA ASP A 52 -29.97 8.35 14.18
C ASP A 52 -29.35 9.59 13.54
N ASP A 53 -28.25 10.15 14.07
CA ASP A 53 -27.54 11.27 13.41
C ASP A 53 -26.46 10.81 12.41
N ARG A 54 -25.91 9.59 12.57
CA ARG A 54 -24.89 9.02 11.66
C ARG A 54 -25.50 8.31 10.45
N LEU A 55 -26.69 7.72 10.63
CA LEU A 55 -27.47 7.06 9.58
C LEU A 55 -27.90 7.99 8.42
N PRO A 56 -28.45 9.20 8.64
CA PRO A 56 -28.86 10.10 7.55
C PRO A 56 -27.68 10.68 6.80
N ALA A 57 -26.56 11.00 7.49
CA ALA A 57 -25.36 11.50 6.83
C ALA A 57 -24.70 10.44 5.92
N THR A 58 -24.65 9.18 6.38
CA THR A 58 -24.13 8.09 5.57
C THR A 58 -25.09 7.69 4.45
N ALA A 59 -26.40 7.66 4.71
CA ALA A 59 -27.41 7.40 3.69
C ALA A 59 -27.43 8.51 2.62
N ALA A 60 -27.30 9.78 3.00
CA ALA A 60 -27.20 10.90 2.06
C ALA A 60 -25.96 10.78 1.17
N ASN A 61 -24.79 10.45 1.74
CA ASN A 61 -23.56 10.26 0.97
C ASN A 61 -23.63 9.08 0.00
N VAL A 62 -24.24 7.96 0.43
CA VAL A 62 -24.45 6.79 -0.44
C VAL A 62 -25.44 7.13 -1.55
N THR A 63 -26.52 7.84 -1.24
CA THR A 63 -27.52 8.26 -2.24
C THR A 63 -26.90 9.21 -3.26
N ALA A 64 -26.11 10.20 -2.81
CA ALA A 64 -25.38 11.10 -3.69
C ALA A 64 -24.36 10.36 -4.57
N ALA A 65 -23.66 9.35 -4.03
CA ALA A 65 -22.75 8.52 -4.80
C ALA A 65 -23.48 7.70 -5.88
N ILE A 66 -24.63 7.10 -5.55
CA ILE A 66 -25.46 6.35 -6.52
C ILE A 66 -25.95 7.27 -7.65
N ILE A 67 -26.46 8.45 -7.30
CA ILE A 67 -26.90 9.44 -8.30
C ILE A 67 -25.73 9.89 -9.17
N GLY A 68 -24.57 10.16 -8.59
CA GLY A 68 -23.36 10.52 -9.32
C GLY A 68 -22.90 9.45 -10.30
N VAL A 69 -22.94 8.17 -9.88
CA VAL A 69 -22.63 7.01 -10.74
C VAL A 69 -23.63 6.91 -11.89
N ALA A 70 -24.93 7.09 -11.62
CA ALA A 70 -25.97 7.03 -12.64
C ALA A 70 -25.85 8.17 -13.66
N ILE A 71 -25.54 9.38 -13.21
CA ILE A 71 -25.26 10.52 -14.10
C ILE A 71 -24.02 10.25 -14.94
N ALA A 72 -22.93 9.78 -14.34
CA ALA A 72 -21.69 9.47 -15.05
C ALA A 72 -21.90 8.39 -16.12
N TRP A 73 -22.64 7.32 -15.80
CA TRP A 73 -23.01 6.28 -16.77
C TRP A 73 -23.84 6.86 -17.92
N SER A 74 -24.84 7.68 -17.61
CA SER A 74 -25.73 8.29 -18.60
C SER A 74 -24.97 9.24 -19.53
N LEU A 75 -24.09 10.08 -18.99
CA LEU A 75 -23.25 10.97 -19.79
C LEU A 75 -22.31 10.19 -20.71
N LEU A 76 -21.71 9.11 -20.22
CA LEU A 76 -20.83 8.27 -21.02
C LEU A 76 -21.64 7.56 -22.12
N TYR A 77 -22.87 7.12 -21.83
CA TYR A 77 -23.74 6.45 -22.81
C TYR A 77 -24.15 7.39 -23.94
N VAL A 78 -24.40 8.66 -23.62
CA VAL A 78 -24.82 9.68 -24.60
C VAL A 78 -23.65 10.19 -25.45
N ASN A 79 -22.44 10.30 -24.89
CA ASN A 79 -21.30 10.92 -25.59
C ASN A 79 -20.37 9.93 -26.30
N VAL A 80 -20.42 8.63 -25.97
CA VAL A 80 -19.48 7.63 -26.47
C VAL A 80 -20.13 6.73 -27.49
N SER A 81 -19.37 6.36 -28.53
CA SER A 81 -19.80 5.42 -29.55
C SER A 81 -20.34 4.11 -28.94
N PRO A 82 -21.47 3.57 -29.45
CA PRO A 82 -22.12 2.39 -28.87
C PRO A 82 -21.23 1.14 -28.84
N GLU A 83 -20.22 1.06 -29.72
CA GLU A 83 -19.23 -0.04 -29.74
C GLU A 83 -18.35 -0.11 -28.50
N LEU A 84 -17.96 1.04 -27.94
CA LEU A 84 -17.12 1.11 -26.73
C LEU A 84 -17.94 0.91 -25.44
N MET A 85 -19.26 1.05 -25.55
CA MET A 85 -20.24 1.06 -24.47
C MET A 85 -21.06 -0.23 -24.39
N ALA A 86 -20.88 -1.16 -25.33
CA ALA A 86 -21.54 -2.46 -25.33
C ALA A 86 -21.28 -3.23 -24.01
N VAL A 87 -22.30 -3.90 -23.49
CA VAL A 87 -22.19 -4.78 -22.32
C VAL A 87 -22.82 -6.11 -22.71
N PRO A 88 -22.08 -7.24 -22.70
CA PRO A 88 -20.64 -7.41 -22.43
C PRO A 88 -19.77 -7.04 -23.66
N GLY A 89 -18.53 -6.59 -23.44
CA GLY A 89 -17.52 -6.45 -24.52
C GLY A 89 -16.96 -5.04 -24.75
N GLY A 90 -17.65 -4.00 -24.30
CA GLY A 90 -17.21 -2.62 -24.41
C GLY A 90 -16.02 -2.32 -23.50
N SER A 91 -14.98 -1.69 -24.04
CA SER A 91 -13.78 -1.39 -23.27
C SER A 91 -14.01 -0.30 -22.21
N LEU A 92 -14.82 0.71 -22.53
CA LEU A 92 -15.12 1.80 -21.58
C LEU A 92 -16.15 1.36 -20.53
N SER A 93 -17.14 0.55 -20.92
CA SER A 93 -18.09 -0.03 -19.97
C SER A 93 -17.38 -0.97 -18.99
N SER A 94 -16.41 -1.75 -19.43
CA SER A 94 -15.57 -2.61 -18.58
C SER A 94 -14.77 -1.80 -17.54
N ILE A 95 -14.14 -0.70 -17.95
CA ILE A 95 -13.36 0.18 -17.04
C ILE A 95 -14.29 0.85 -16.01
N PHE A 96 -15.46 1.32 -16.44
CA PHE A 96 -16.44 1.91 -15.54
C PHE A 96 -16.99 0.90 -14.53
N MET A 97 -17.36 -0.29 -14.99
CA MET A 97 -17.81 -1.38 -14.12
C MET A 97 -16.72 -1.78 -13.12
N LEU A 98 -15.47 -1.88 -13.56
CA LEU A 98 -14.33 -2.14 -12.67
C LEU A 98 -14.21 -1.06 -11.58
N TYR A 99 -14.37 0.22 -11.94
CA TYR A 99 -14.33 1.31 -10.98
C TYR A 99 -15.48 1.24 -9.96
N VAL A 100 -16.72 1.05 -10.42
CA VAL A 100 -17.90 1.01 -9.53
C VAL A 100 -17.87 -0.21 -8.64
N ILE A 101 -17.68 -1.40 -9.20
CA ILE A 101 -17.65 -2.67 -8.44
C ILE A 101 -16.45 -2.66 -7.48
N GLY A 102 -15.30 -2.14 -7.91
CA GLY A 102 -14.14 -1.96 -7.05
C GLY A 102 -14.42 -1.03 -5.86
N ALA A 103 -15.04 0.13 -6.09
CA ALA A 103 -15.39 1.07 -5.03
C ALA A 103 -16.39 0.48 -4.03
N VAL A 104 -17.43 -0.20 -4.52
CA VAL A 104 -18.42 -0.88 -3.68
C VAL A 104 -17.75 -1.99 -2.87
N ALA A 105 -16.97 -2.86 -3.51
CA ALA A 105 -16.26 -3.94 -2.82
C ALA A 105 -15.28 -3.41 -1.76
N GLY A 106 -14.56 -2.34 -2.06
CA GLY A 106 -13.68 -1.68 -1.10
C GLY A 106 -14.42 -1.13 0.12
N TRP A 107 -15.58 -0.51 -0.10
CA TRP A 107 -16.45 -0.02 0.99
C TRP A 107 -17.03 -1.17 1.82
N VAL A 108 -17.55 -2.21 1.17
CA VAL A 108 -18.12 -3.40 1.82
C VAL A 108 -17.07 -4.10 2.68
N ILE A 109 -15.89 -4.39 2.12
CA ILE A 109 -14.80 -5.06 2.86
C ILE A 109 -14.34 -4.22 4.05
N ASN A 110 -14.22 -2.90 3.86
CA ASN A 110 -13.83 -2.02 4.96
C ASN A 110 -14.86 -2.01 6.10
N LYS A 111 -16.17 -2.02 5.77
CA LYS A 111 -17.24 -1.98 6.77
C LYS A 111 -17.48 -3.30 7.49
N ILE A 112 -17.42 -4.43 6.77
CA ILE A 112 -17.77 -5.74 7.33
C ILE A 112 -16.54 -6.38 7.99
N ILE A 113 -15.39 -6.37 7.30
CA ILE A 113 -14.21 -7.15 7.69
C ILE A 113 -13.15 -6.27 8.37
N GLY A 114 -13.23 -4.94 8.22
CA GLY A 114 -12.25 -4.00 8.78
C GLY A 114 -10.92 -3.99 8.03
N LEU A 115 -10.83 -4.65 6.87
CA LEU A 115 -9.62 -4.68 6.04
C LEU A 115 -9.43 -3.35 5.27
N PRO A 116 -8.19 -3.05 4.84
CA PRO A 116 -7.93 -1.92 3.97
C PRO A 116 -8.78 -1.98 2.68
N PRO A 117 -9.45 -0.88 2.28
CA PRO A 117 -10.37 -0.87 1.13
C PRO A 117 -9.76 -1.40 -0.18
N ARG A 118 -8.45 -1.23 -0.36
CA ARG A 118 -7.71 -1.66 -1.56
C ARG A 118 -7.72 -3.16 -1.78
N PHE A 119 -7.80 -3.94 -0.70
CA PHE A 119 -7.92 -5.40 -0.80
C PHE A 119 -9.27 -5.78 -1.44
N GLY A 120 -10.35 -5.08 -1.10
CA GLY A 120 -11.66 -5.26 -1.74
C GLY A 120 -11.68 -4.84 -3.20
N MET A 121 -11.00 -3.74 -3.53
CA MET A 121 -10.84 -3.32 -4.93
C MET A 121 -10.08 -4.36 -5.76
N LEU A 122 -9.03 -4.99 -5.19
CA LEU A 122 -8.28 -6.06 -5.85
C LEU A 122 -9.16 -7.30 -6.11
N LEU A 123 -9.87 -7.77 -5.08
CA LEU A 123 -10.76 -8.93 -5.21
C LEU A 123 -11.86 -8.70 -6.24
N ALA A 124 -12.44 -7.51 -6.27
CA ALA A 124 -13.41 -7.12 -7.30
C ALA A 124 -12.84 -7.24 -8.71
N GLY A 125 -11.60 -6.77 -8.93
CA GLY A 125 -10.95 -6.90 -10.24
C GLY A 125 -10.71 -8.35 -10.65
N ILE A 126 -10.25 -9.19 -9.74
CA ILE A 126 -10.06 -10.64 -9.98
C ILE A 126 -11.39 -11.31 -10.31
N ALA A 127 -12.45 -11.02 -9.53
CA ALA A 127 -13.78 -11.56 -9.78
C ALA A 127 -14.34 -11.13 -11.13
N LEU A 128 -14.21 -9.85 -11.49
CA LEU A 128 -14.72 -9.31 -12.75
C LEU A 128 -14.03 -9.91 -13.97
N GLN A 129 -12.72 -10.14 -13.86
CA GLN A 129 -11.94 -10.83 -14.89
C GLN A 129 -12.36 -12.29 -15.04
N ASN A 130 -12.64 -12.99 -13.93
CA ASN A 130 -13.03 -14.40 -13.93
C ASN A 130 -14.43 -14.61 -14.55
N VAL A 131 -15.37 -13.70 -14.29
CA VAL A 131 -16.73 -13.76 -14.88
C VAL A 131 -16.73 -13.36 -16.37
N GLY A 132 -15.61 -12.88 -16.92
CA GLY A 132 -15.50 -12.45 -18.31
C GLY A 132 -16.20 -11.12 -18.60
N LEU A 133 -16.53 -10.33 -17.56
CA LEU A 133 -17.15 -9.01 -17.67
C LEU A 133 -16.12 -7.89 -17.88
N TYR A 134 -14.84 -8.22 -17.84
CA TYR A 134 -13.74 -7.30 -18.13
C TYR A 134 -13.06 -7.68 -19.45
N SER A 135 -13.28 -6.85 -20.47
CA SER A 135 -12.59 -6.96 -21.75
C SER A 135 -12.18 -5.56 -22.22
N VAL A 136 -10.88 -5.30 -22.21
CA VAL A 136 -10.32 -4.02 -22.66
C VAL A 136 -9.47 -4.29 -23.90
N THR A 137 -9.85 -3.70 -25.03
CA THR A 137 -9.20 -3.88 -26.33
C THR A 137 -8.88 -2.52 -26.98
N GLY A 138 -7.94 -2.55 -27.93
CA GLY A 138 -7.55 -1.36 -28.72
C GLY A 138 -6.99 -0.22 -27.86
N TRP A 139 -7.42 1.01 -28.17
CA TRP A 139 -6.96 2.25 -27.52
C TRP A 139 -7.12 2.24 -25.99
N CYS A 140 -8.18 1.62 -25.47
CA CYS A 140 -8.45 1.61 -24.03
C CYS A 140 -7.36 0.84 -23.24
N SER A 141 -6.70 -0.14 -23.85
CA SER A 141 -5.58 -0.86 -23.20
C SER A 141 -4.36 0.04 -22.99
N HIS A 142 -4.06 0.89 -23.98
CA HIS A 142 -3.02 1.91 -23.86
C HIS A 142 -3.38 2.95 -22.79
N LEU A 143 -4.64 3.38 -22.74
CA LEU A 143 -5.12 4.29 -21.71
C LEU A 143 -4.97 3.70 -20.30
N VAL A 144 -5.37 2.45 -20.08
CA VAL A 144 -5.22 1.79 -18.77
C VAL A 144 -3.76 1.66 -18.36
N SER A 145 -2.88 1.33 -19.31
CA SER A 145 -1.44 1.26 -19.07
C SER A 145 -0.87 2.63 -18.69
N PHE A 146 -1.26 3.69 -19.41
CA PHE A 146 -0.85 5.06 -19.11
C PHE A 146 -1.35 5.53 -17.73
N ILE A 147 -2.61 5.28 -17.39
CA ILE A 147 -3.18 5.63 -16.07
C ILE A 147 -2.42 4.90 -14.95
N ARG A 148 -2.04 3.64 -15.15
CA ARG A 148 -1.26 2.87 -14.18
C ARG A 148 0.11 3.51 -13.94
N GLU A 149 0.82 3.90 -15.00
CA GLU A 149 2.11 4.57 -14.90
C GLU A 149 2.00 5.92 -14.17
N VAL A 150 1.01 6.74 -14.54
CA VAL A 150 0.76 8.04 -13.87
C VAL A 150 0.38 7.84 -12.41
N SER A 151 -0.47 6.85 -12.09
CA SER A 151 -0.88 6.56 -10.72
C SER A 151 0.30 6.14 -9.83
N LEU A 152 1.19 5.29 -10.35
CA LEU A 152 2.41 4.89 -9.67
C LEU A 152 3.34 6.11 -9.46
N ALA A 153 3.51 6.95 -10.47
CA ALA A 153 4.31 8.17 -10.37
C ALA A 153 3.76 9.13 -9.31
N VAL A 154 2.44 9.40 -9.30
CA VAL A 154 1.79 10.27 -8.30
C VAL A 154 1.94 9.70 -6.88
N THR A 155 1.81 8.37 -6.72
CA THR A 155 2.01 7.71 -5.42
C THR A 155 3.43 7.91 -4.90
N LEU A 156 4.44 7.78 -5.78
CA LEU A 156 5.84 8.00 -5.43
C LEU A 156 6.14 9.47 -5.12
N ILE A 157 5.58 10.41 -5.89
CA ILE A 157 5.74 11.85 -5.66
C ILE A 157 5.16 12.24 -4.30
N ASN A 158 3.93 11.80 -3.98
CA ASN A 158 3.33 12.06 -2.66
C ASN A 158 4.16 11.44 -1.53
N GLY A 159 4.65 10.21 -1.72
CA GLY A 159 5.59 9.57 -0.81
C GLY A 159 6.82 10.44 -0.55
N GLY A 160 7.45 10.95 -1.62
CA GLY A 160 8.66 11.76 -1.56
C GLY A 160 8.47 13.16 -0.97
N LEU A 161 7.35 13.83 -1.27
CA LEU A 161 7.04 15.17 -0.75
C LEU A 161 6.79 15.18 0.76
N GLU A 162 6.36 14.06 1.33
CA GLU A 162 6.14 13.93 2.77
C GLU A 162 7.40 13.51 3.55
N LEU A 163 8.55 13.31 2.88
CA LEU A 163 9.82 12.95 3.53
C LEU A 163 10.55 14.16 4.10
N ASP A 164 11.08 14.00 5.32
CA ASP A 164 12.05 14.94 5.89
C ASP A 164 13.48 14.54 5.51
N ALA A 165 14.09 15.32 4.60
CA ALA A 165 15.44 15.08 4.11
C ALA A 165 16.53 15.17 5.21
N SER A 166 16.32 16.00 6.23
CA SER A 166 17.29 16.19 7.32
C SER A 166 17.36 14.95 8.22
N GLN A 167 16.19 14.40 8.57
CA GLN A 167 16.07 13.16 9.34
C GLN A 167 16.56 11.95 8.53
N LEU A 168 16.22 11.91 7.23
CA LEU A 168 16.64 10.85 6.33
C LEU A 168 18.17 10.80 6.20
N ARG A 169 18.84 11.94 6.08
CA ARG A 169 20.31 11.98 5.96
C ARG A 169 20.99 11.43 7.21
N ARG A 170 20.47 11.75 8.40
CA ARG A 170 20.94 11.19 9.68
C ARG A 170 20.76 9.68 9.79
N LEU A 171 19.67 9.15 9.22
CA LEU A 171 19.30 7.73 9.31
C LEU A 171 19.66 6.89 8.07
N SER A 172 20.28 7.50 7.07
CA SER A 172 20.55 6.90 5.76
C SER A 172 21.28 5.54 5.82
N GLY A 173 22.28 5.41 6.70
CA GLY A 173 22.98 4.14 6.91
C GLY A 173 22.10 3.04 7.52
N VAL A 174 21.13 3.43 8.36
CA VAL A 174 20.13 2.50 8.93
C VAL A 174 19.13 2.10 7.86
N VAL A 175 18.64 3.04 7.04
CA VAL A 175 17.76 2.76 5.90
C VAL A 175 18.39 1.73 4.97
N ALA A 176 19.64 1.95 4.55
CA ALA A 176 20.31 1.04 3.62
C ALA A 176 20.47 -0.38 4.18
N LYS A 177 20.79 -0.52 5.47
CA LYS A 177 20.87 -1.84 6.12
C LYS A 177 19.50 -2.49 6.27
N LEU A 178 18.49 -1.71 6.65
CA LEU A 178 17.11 -2.17 6.81
C LEU A 178 16.41 -2.49 5.49
N THR A 179 16.93 -2.05 4.34
CA THR A 179 16.38 -2.45 3.04
C THR A 179 17.14 -3.63 2.46
N LEU A 180 18.47 -3.53 2.37
CA LEU A 180 19.27 -4.54 1.68
C LEU A 180 19.27 -5.89 2.41
N LEU A 181 19.48 -5.90 3.73
CA LEU A 181 19.60 -7.15 4.47
C LEU A 181 18.30 -7.97 4.48
N PRO A 182 17.13 -7.41 4.85
CA PRO A 182 15.90 -8.18 4.84
C PRO A 182 15.45 -8.51 3.42
N CYS A 183 15.58 -7.60 2.45
CA CYS A 183 15.24 -7.89 1.04
C CYS A 183 16.01 -9.11 0.51
N LEU A 184 17.33 -9.13 0.67
CA LEU A 184 18.14 -10.27 0.21
C LEU A 184 17.82 -11.55 1.00
N ALA A 185 17.61 -11.44 2.32
CA ALA A 185 17.29 -12.59 3.15
C ALA A 185 15.91 -13.19 2.81
N GLU A 186 14.89 -12.35 2.60
CA GLU A 186 13.55 -12.75 2.19
C GLU A 186 13.57 -13.35 0.79
N ALA A 187 14.21 -12.68 -0.18
CA ALA A 187 14.33 -13.21 -1.55
C ALA A 187 15.06 -14.55 -1.58
N ALA A 188 16.13 -14.72 -0.80
CA ALA A 188 16.85 -15.99 -0.70
C ALA A 188 16.01 -17.07 -0.02
N ALA A 189 15.33 -16.75 1.09
CA ALA A 189 14.47 -17.68 1.80
C ALA A 189 13.31 -18.16 0.90
N VAL A 190 12.66 -17.23 0.19
CA VAL A 190 11.60 -17.55 -0.76
C VAL A 190 12.14 -18.33 -1.94
N GLY A 191 13.31 -18.00 -2.47
CA GLY A 191 13.94 -18.75 -3.55
C GLY A 191 14.25 -20.20 -3.16
N ILE A 192 14.85 -20.40 -1.99
CA ILE A 192 15.11 -21.74 -1.43
C ILE A 192 13.78 -22.48 -1.23
N ALA A 193 12.79 -21.85 -0.61
CA ALA A 193 11.50 -22.46 -0.38
C ALA A 193 10.79 -22.83 -1.69
N ALA A 194 10.84 -21.97 -2.71
CA ALA A 194 10.25 -22.24 -4.01
C ALA A 194 10.91 -23.44 -4.70
N HIS A 195 12.24 -23.55 -4.63
CA HIS A 195 12.95 -24.71 -5.18
C HIS A 195 12.61 -26.01 -4.45
N LEU A 196 12.42 -25.97 -3.12
CA LEU A 196 12.06 -27.14 -2.33
C LEU A 196 10.58 -27.56 -2.49
N ILE A 197 9.66 -26.59 -2.62
CA ILE A 197 8.22 -26.84 -2.75
C ILE A 197 7.82 -27.21 -4.18
N LEU A 198 8.54 -26.68 -5.19
CA LEU A 198 8.29 -26.93 -6.61
C LEU A 198 9.44 -27.76 -7.18
N PRO A 199 9.33 -29.10 -7.23
CA PRO A 199 10.45 -30.00 -7.55
C PRO A 199 11.06 -29.85 -8.95
N SER A 200 10.39 -29.12 -9.84
CA SER A 200 10.81 -28.88 -11.23
C SER A 200 11.29 -27.45 -11.50
N PHE A 201 11.37 -26.60 -10.48
CA PHE A 201 11.71 -25.18 -10.67
C PHE A 201 13.22 -24.97 -10.61
N SER A 202 13.82 -24.43 -11.67
CA SER A 202 15.27 -24.13 -11.71
C SER A 202 15.64 -23.07 -10.66
N TRP A 203 16.89 -23.11 -10.19
CA TRP A 203 17.40 -22.16 -9.19
C TRP A 203 17.24 -20.69 -9.63
N GLN A 204 17.50 -20.41 -10.91
CA GLN A 204 17.34 -19.08 -11.49
C GLN A 204 15.87 -18.63 -11.45
N TRP A 205 14.93 -19.50 -11.86
CA TRP A 205 13.50 -19.21 -11.82
C TRP A 205 13.00 -19.00 -10.38
N SER A 206 13.48 -19.80 -9.41
CA SER A 206 13.13 -19.61 -8.01
C SER A 206 13.67 -18.30 -7.44
N LEU A 207 14.86 -17.85 -7.85
CA LEU A 207 15.39 -16.55 -7.43
C LEU A 207 14.60 -15.39 -8.06
N VAL A 208 14.20 -15.51 -9.33
CA VAL A 208 13.30 -14.53 -9.98
C VAL A 208 12.00 -14.41 -9.18
N LEU A 209 11.40 -15.54 -8.79
CA LEU A 209 10.21 -15.57 -7.94
C LEU A 209 10.49 -14.98 -6.55
N GLY A 210 11.64 -15.27 -5.95
CA GLY A 210 12.08 -14.72 -4.67
C GLY A 210 12.14 -13.20 -4.66
N PHE A 211 12.83 -12.60 -5.64
CA PHE A 211 12.88 -11.14 -5.78
C PHE A 211 11.54 -10.51 -6.15
N THR A 212 10.66 -11.25 -6.84
CA THR A 212 9.30 -10.78 -7.14
C THR A 212 8.44 -10.71 -5.88
N LEU A 213 8.57 -11.68 -4.96
CA LEU A 213 7.78 -11.74 -3.73
C LEU A 213 8.35 -10.89 -2.59
N SER A 214 9.67 -10.66 -2.56
CA SER A 214 10.28 -9.78 -1.56
C SER A 214 9.97 -8.29 -1.79
N ALA A 215 9.63 -7.90 -3.02
CA ALA A 215 9.30 -6.51 -3.34
C ALA A 215 8.06 -6.01 -2.56
N VAL A 216 8.24 -4.97 -1.75
CA VAL A 216 7.17 -4.38 -0.97
C VAL A 216 6.39 -3.33 -1.77
N SER A 217 5.05 -3.33 -1.65
CA SER A 217 4.19 -2.34 -2.33
C SER A 217 4.05 -1.03 -1.52
N PRO A 218 4.55 0.12 -2.01
CA PRO A 218 4.42 1.40 -1.32
C PRO A 218 2.98 1.91 -1.31
N ALA A 219 2.19 1.59 -2.34
CA ALA A 219 0.78 1.98 -2.43
C ALA A 219 0.06 1.51 -1.16
N ILE A 220 0.24 0.23 -0.83
CA ILE A 220 0.03 -0.46 0.45
C ILE A 220 0.16 0.41 1.70
N LEU A 221 1.44 0.63 2.01
CA LEU A 221 1.96 1.07 3.30
C LEU A 221 1.83 2.59 3.50
N VAL A 222 2.03 3.37 2.43
CA VAL A 222 2.17 4.83 2.51
C VAL A 222 1.00 5.52 3.22
N PRO A 223 -0.30 5.25 2.91
CA PRO A 223 -1.39 5.91 3.62
C PRO A 223 -1.50 5.52 5.09
N GLY A 224 -1.15 4.28 5.44
CA GLY A 224 -1.13 3.85 6.84
C GLY A 224 -0.08 4.63 7.63
N LEU A 225 1.09 4.83 7.04
CA LEU A 225 2.18 5.61 7.64
C LEU A 225 1.84 7.10 7.72
N PHE A 226 1.16 7.65 6.71
CA PHE A 226 0.68 9.03 6.73
C PHE A 226 -0.41 9.25 7.77
N GLN A 227 -1.32 8.28 7.95
CA GLN A 227 -2.31 8.34 9.02
C GLN A 227 -1.62 8.35 10.39
N LEU A 228 -0.61 7.49 10.60
CA LEU A 228 0.18 7.45 11.83
C LEU A 228 0.94 8.77 12.06
N LYS A 229 1.52 9.34 11.01
CA LYS A 229 2.20 10.64 11.04
C LYS A 229 1.25 11.76 11.44
N ARG A 230 0.03 11.81 10.88
CA ARG A 230 -0.99 12.79 11.24
C ARG A 230 -1.45 12.70 12.69
N LEU A 231 -1.36 11.51 13.29
CA LEU A 231 -1.66 11.26 14.70
C LEU A 231 -0.47 11.59 15.63
N GLY A 232 0.66 12.06 15.09
CA GLY A 232 1.87 12.38 15.86
C GLY A 232 2.73 11.17 16.25
N TYR A 233 2.39 9.96 15.79
CA TYR A 233 3.15 8.76 16.10
C TYR A 233 4.38 8.62 15.19
N GLY A 234 5.53 8.33 15.78
CA GLY A 234 6.76 8.01 15.03
C GLY A 234 7.49 9.21 14.42
N GLU A 235 7.03 10.43 14.68
CA GLU A 235 7.60 11.68 14.16
C GLU A 235 8.92 12.05 14.85
N VAL A 236 8.98 11.96 16.19
CA VAL A 236 10.18 12.31 16.99
C VAL A 236 11.40 11.45 16.63
N LYS A 237 11.17 10.17 16.28
CA LYS A 237 12.23 9.21 15.91
C LYS A 237 12.43 9.10 14.40
N GLY A 238 11.65 9.83 13.59
CA GLY A 238 11.70 9.77 12.12
C GLY A 238 11.35 8.41 11.52
N VAL A 239 10.59 7.57 12.22
CA VAL A 239 10.31 6.18 11.81
C VAL A 239 9.44 6.12 10.56
N ASN A 240 8.44 7.01 10.44
CA ASN A 240 7.60 7.06 9.23
C ASN A 240 8.43 7.46 8.00
N THR A 241 9.26 8.51 8.14
CA THR A 241 10.18 8.95 7.07
C THR A 241 11.17 7.84 6.71
N LEU A 242 11.75 7.17 7.70
CA LEU A 242 12.63 6.03 7.53
C LEU A 242 11.95 4.92 6.72
N LEU A 243 10.72 4.55 7.07
CA LEU A 243 10.02 3.43 6.44
C LEU A 243 9.53 3.74 5.03
N ILE A 244 9.09 4.98 4.75
CA ILE A 244 8.73 5.41 3.40
C ILE A 244 9.97 5.41 2.49
N ALA A 245 11.10 5.93 2.99
CA ALA A 245 12.37 5.89 2.26
C ALA A 245 12.89 4.45 2.07
N ALA A 246 12.78 3.62 3.11
CA ALA A 246 13.16 2.21 3.06
C ALA A 246 12.33 1.45 2.02
N SER A 247 11.00 1.56 2.04
CA SER A 247 10.12 0.91 1.06
C SER A 247 10.43 1.33 -0.39
N SER A 248 10.82 2.59 -0.61
CA SER A 248 11.20 3.07 -1.95
C SER A 248 12.52 2.48 -2.42
N LEU A 249 13.53 2.43 -1.55
CA LEU A 249 14.82 1.81 -1.85
C LEU A 249 14.70 0.29 -2.00
N ASP A 250 13.91 -0.36 -1.17
CA ASP A 250 13.59 -1.79 -1.27
C ASP A 250 13.01 -2.13 -2.65
N ASN A 251 12.03 -1.35 -3.12
CA ASN A 251 11.44 -1.56 -4.44
C ASN A 251 12.48 -1.39 -5.58
N ILE A 252 13.39 -0.41 -5.48
CA ILE A 252 14.47 -0.20 -6.47
C ILE A 252 15.47 -1.37 -6.44
N VAL A 253 15.88 -1.83 -5.26
CA VAL A 253 16.81 -2.95 -5.11
C VAL A 253 16.18 -4.22 -5.66
N SER A 254 14.95 -4.54 -5.26
CA SER A 254 14.22 -5.72 -5.68
C SER A 254 14.00 -5.75 -7.19
N ILE A 255 13.56 -4.64 -7.81
CA ILE A 255 13.35 -4.60 -9.26
C ILE A 255 14.67 -4.68 -10.04
N CYS A 256 15.76 -4.08 -9.54
CA CYS A 256 17.08 -4.19 -10.17
C CYS A 256 17.60 -5.63 -10.09
N ALA A 257 17.54 -6.25 -8.91
CA ALA A 257 17.98 -7.63 -8.71
C ALA A 257 17.15 -8.61 -9.55
N PHE A 258 15.82 -8.46 -9.54
CA PHE A 258 14.91 -9.20 -10.42
C PHE A 258 15.34 -9.11 -11.89
N ARG A 259 15.63 -7.89 -12.39
CA ARG A 259 16.04 -7.69 -13.78
C ARG A 259 17.41 -8.31 -14.09
N ILE A 260 18.36 -8.28 -13.16
CA ILE A 260 19.68 -8.89 -13.34
C ILE A 260 19.56 -10.41 -13.44
N VAL A 261 18.84 -11.05 -12.51
CA VAL A 261 18.64 -12.51 -12.51
C VAL A 261 17.82 -12.95 -13.73
N LEU A 262 16.81 -12.17 -14.11
CA LEU A 262 16.02 -12.45 -15.31
C LEU A 262 16.85 -12.30 -16.59
N GLY A 263 17.77 -11.32 -16.65
CA GLY A 263 18.70 -11.16 -17.76
C GLY A 263 19.67 -12.34 -17.90
N ASP A 264 20.25 -12.79 -16.78
CA ASP A 264 21.12 -13.96 -16.71
C ASP A 264 20.42 -15.26 -17.17
N LEU A 265 19.16 -15.42 -16.75
CA LEU A 265 18.31 -16.53 -17.17
C LEU A 265 18.11 -16.58 -18.69
N PHE A 266 17.80 -15.44 -19.32
CA PHE A 266 17.60 -15.39 -20.77
C PHE A 266 18.91 -15.61 -21.53
N MET A 267 20.03 -15.08 -21.04
CA MET A 267 21.35 -15.34 -21.61
C MET A 267 21.68 -16.83 -21.58
N THR A 268 21.48 -17.49 -20.45
CA THR A 268 21.73 -18.94 -20.30
C THR A 268 20.87 -19.77 -21.27
N GLY A 269 19.59 -19.39 -21.44
CA GLY A 269 18.68 -20.05 -22.39
C GLY A 269 19.16 -19.99 -23.84
N GLU A 270 19.69 -18.84 -24.28
CA GLU A 270 20.26 -18.68 -25.63
C GLU A 270 21.53 -19.50 -25.85
N PHE A 271 22.39 -19.63 -24.83
CA PHE A 271 23.58 -20.48 -24.92
C PHE A 271 23.22 -21.96 -25.10
N THR A 272 22.26 -22.48 -24.34
CA THR A 272 21.79 -23.87 -24.52
C THR A 272 21.12 -24.14 -25.87
N LEU A 273 20.34 -23.18 -26.39
CA LEU A 273 19.70 -23.31 -27.71
C LEU A 273 20.70 -23.21 -28.87
N SER A 274 21.72 -22.37 -28.74
CA SER A 274 22.76 -22.22 -29.76
C SER A 274 23.72 -23.41 -29.80
N ASP A 275 24.03 -24.02 -28.65
CA ASP A 275 24.83 -25.24 -28.57
C ASP A 275 24.09 -26.45 -29.17
N HIS A 276 22.82 -26.64 -28.78
CA HIS A 276 21.98 -27.70 -29.35
C HIS A 276 21.77 -27.55 -30.87
N ARG A 277 21.66 -26.31 -31.37
CA ARG A 277 21.59 -26.03 -32.81
C ARG A 277 22.91 -26.34 -33.53
N ARG A 278 24.07 -26.12 -32.89
CA ARG A 278 25.37 -26.49 -33.46
C ARG A 278 25.52 -28.01 -33.55
N ASP A 279 25.11 -28.74 -32.51
CA ASP A 279 25.21 -30.20 -32.50
C ASP A 279 24.34 -30.87 -33.59
N ILE A 280 23.15 -30.32 -33.86
CA ILE A 280 22.29 -30.80 -34.96
C ILE A 280 22.93 -30.53 -36.33
N ASN A 281 23.58 -29.37 -36.51
CA ASN A 281 24.15 -28.98 -37.80
C ASN A 281 25.53 -29.61 -38.09
N VAL A 282 26.18 -30.20 -37.09
CA VAL A 282 27.45 -30.94 -37.25
C VAL A 282 27.22 -32.43 -37.55
N ASN A 283 26.03 -32.96 -37.24
CA ASN A 283 25.65 -34.36 -37.47
C ASN A 283 24.81 -34.59 -38.74
N SER A 284 24.77 -33.62 -39.66
CA SER A 284 24.10 -33.68 -40.97
C SER A 284 25.07 -33.35 -42.09
#